data_AF-A0A835IV11-F1
#
_entry.id   AF-A0A835IV11-F1
#
_cell.length_a   1.000
_cell.length_b   1.000
_cell.length_c   1.000
_cell.angle_alpha   90.00
_cell.angle_beta   90.00
_cell.angle_gamma   90.00
#
_symmetry.space_group_name_H-M   'P 1'
#
loop_
_entity.id
_entity.type
_entity.pdbx_description
1 polymer ?
#
loop_
_entity_poly.entity_id
_entity_poly.type
_entity_poly.pdbx_seq_one_letter_code
_entity_poly.pdbx_strand_id
1 'polypeptide(L)'
;MVMYAGNIYFWRRYHVNYSFIFGFKQGTELGYREVLLLSTGLATLAFASVLANLDMEMDEKTKDFRAFTELLPLGLVILLLVIIFFPFNILYRSSRFFLLCCVFRCICAPLYKVTLPDFFLADQLTSQIQALRSLEFYLCYYGWGDFKQRRNMCKSNYVYNMFYFIVATIPYWWRLLQCLRRLVEERDPMQGYNGLKYFSTIVAVLMRTAYSRQRGQVWLIG
;
A
#
# COMPACT_ATOMS: atom_id res chain seq x y z
N MET A 1 -7.38 -5.18 5.17
CA MET A 1 -7.49 -5.40 6.63
C MET A 1 -8.48 -6.49 6.99
N VAL A 2 -9.68 -6.55 6.39
CA VAL A 2 -10.69 -7.59 6.67
C VAL A 2 -10.16 -9.02 6.50
N MET A 3 -9.49 -9.34 5.39
CA MET A 3 -8.89 -10.67 5.16
C MET A 3 -7.87 -11.04 6.25
N TYR A 4 -7.03 -10.08 6.66
CA TYR A 4 -6.04 -10.30 7.72
C TYR A 4 -6.70 -10.59 9.07
N ALA A 5 -7.78 -9.88 9.42
CA ALA A 5 -8.56 -10.18 10.61
C ALA A 5 -9.20 -11.57 10.55
N GLY A 6 -9.72 -11.98 9.39
CA GLY A 6 -10.24 -13.33 9.15
C GLY A 6 -9.17 -14.41 9.39
N ASN A 7 -7.96 -14.20 8.86
CA ASN A 7 -6.83 -15.11 9.11
C ASN A 7 -6.53 -15.25 10.60
N ILE A 8 -6.45 -14.14 11.35
CA ILE A 8 -6.22 -14.18 12.81
C ILE A 8 -7.35 -14.91 13.53
N TYR A 9 -8.61 -14.69 13.12
CA TYR A 9 -9.76 -15.37 13.70
C TYR A 9 -9.66 -16.89 13.52
N PHE A 10 -9.39 -17.36 12.30
CA PHE A 10 -9.26 -18.79 12.03
C PHE A 10 -8.02 -19.39 12.70
N TRP A 11 -6.86 -18.71 12.69
CA TRP A 11 -5.68 -19.18 13.40
C TRP A 11 -5.94 -19.33 14.90
N ARG A 12 -6.63 -18.38 15.52
CA ARG A 12 -7.04 -18.49 16.93
C ARG A 12 -8.05 -19.63 17.14
N ARG A 13 -9.02 -19.80 16.23
CA ARG A 13 -10.05 -20.85 16.30
C ARG A 13 -9.49 -22.28 16.18
N TYR A 14 -8.43 -22.44 15.41
CA TYR A 14 -7.72 -23.71 15.20
C TYR A 14 -6.45 -23.84 16.06
N HIS A 15 -6.27 -22.99 17.07
CA HIS A 15 -5.14 -23.02 18.00
C HIS A 15 -3.74 -22.92 17.34
N VAL A 16 -3.65 -22.28 16.17
CA VAL A 16 -2.38 -21.96 15.51
C VAL A 16 -1.73 -20.78 16.22
N ASN A 17 -0.50 -20.97 16.72
CA ASN A 17 0.24 -19.92 17.43
C ASN A 17 0.86 -18.90 16.46
N TYR A 18 0.01 -18.04 15.89
CA TYR A 18 0.46 -17.00 14.96
C TYR A 18 1.40 -15.99 15.62
N SER A 19 1.28 -15.73 16.93
CA SER A 19 2.19 -14.85 17.65
C SER A 19 3.64 -15.33 17.57
N PHE A 20 3.86 -16.64 17.76
CA PHE A 20 5.16 -17.27 17.58
C PHE A 20 5.63 -17.26 16.11
N ILE A 21 4.74 -17.66 15.19
CA ILE A 21 5.02 -17.74 13.75
C ILE A 21 5.49 -16.40 13.17
N PHE A 22 4.85 -15.30 13.59
CA PHE A 22 5.21 -13.96 13.16
C PHE A 22 6.31 -13.30 14.01
N GLY A 23 6.75 -13.94 15.10
CA GLY A 23 7.79 -13.43 15.98
C GLY A 23 7.34 -12.23 16.84
N PHE A 24 6.04 -12.14 17.15
CA PHE A 24 5.54 -11.13 18.09
C PHE A 24 5.96 -11.45 19.52
N LYS A 25 6.22 -10.42 20.34
CA LYS A 25 6.33 -10.60 21.78
C LYS A 25 4.97 -11.02 22.33
N GLN A 26 4.94 -12.04 23.17
CA GLN A 26 3.71 -12.57 23.75
C GLN A 26 2.96 -11.46 24.51
N GLY A 27 1.68 -11.27 24.19
CA GLY A 27 0.82 -10.22 24.75
C GLY A 27 0.87 -8.88 24.02
N THR A 28 1.63 -8.77 22.93
CA THR A 28 1.69 -7.53 22.10
C THR A 28 1.04 -7.68 20.72
N GLU A 29 0.58 -8.89 20.39
CA GLU A 29 -0.14 -9.17 19.15
C GLU A 29 -1.49 -8.43 19.08
N LEU A 30 -1.90 -7.99 17.89
CA LEU A 30 -3.28 -7.57 17.68
C LEU A 30 -4.16 -8.80 17.51
N GLY A 31 -5.25 -8.87 18.27
CA GLY A 31 -6.33 -9.79 17.97
C GLY A 31 -7.17 -9.35 16.78
N TYR A 32 -8.03 -10.26 16.32
CA TYR A 32 -8.91 -10.00 15.17
C TYR A 32 -9.91 -8.86 15.43
N ARG A 33 -10.33 -8.66 16.69
CA ARG A 33 -11.27 -7.59 17.07
C ARG A 33 -10.62 -6.22 16.96
N GLU A 34 -9.39 -6.07 17.43
CA GLU A 34 -8.63 -4.83 17.31
C GLU A 34 -8.37 -4.48 15.84
N VAL A 35 -8.01 -5.46 15.01
CA VAL A 35 -7.83 -5.25 13.57
C VAL A 35 -9.13 -4.83 12.89
N LEU A 36 -10.27 -5.45 13.23
CA LEU A 36 -11.58 -5.06 12.69
C LEU A 36 -12.01 -3.67 13.15
N LEU A 37 -11.76 -3.32 14.41
CA LEU A 37 -12.06 -1.99 14.95
C LEU A 37 -11.26 -0.91 14.23
N LEU A 38 -9.96 -1.11 14.04
CA LEU A 38 -9.13 -0.20 13.26
C LEU A 38 -9.60 -0.13 11.80
N SER A 39 -9.89 -1.27 11.19
CA SER A 39 -10.36 -1.34 9.79
C SER A 39 -11.68 -0.60 9.59
N THR A 40 -12.64 -0.79 10.48
CA THR A 40 -13.96 -0.16 10.41
C THR A 40 -13.86 1.33 10.73
N GLY A 41 -13.09 1.73 11.75
CA GLY A 41 -12.80 3.13 12.05
C GLY A 41 -12.20 3.87 10.86
N LEU A 42 -11.16 3.31 10.22
CA LEU A 42 -10.56 3.92 9.03
C LEU A 42 -11.53 3.96 7.84
N ALA A 43 -12.33 2.92 7.64
CA ALA A 43 -13.35 2.91 6.59
C ALA A 43 -14.43 3.98 6.83
N THR A 44 -14.88 4.16 8.07
CA THR A 44 -15.85 5.20 8.42
C THR A 44 -15.28 6.60 8.21
N LEU A 45 -14.02 6.85 8.60
CA LEU A 45 -13.36 8.13 8.35
C LEU A 45 -13.20 8.41 6.84
N ALA A 46 -12.83 7.39 6.06
CA ALA A 46 -12.73 7.52 4.61
C ALA A 46 -14.09 7.81 3.96
N PHE A 47 -15.13 7.08 4.38
CA PHE A 47 -16.48 7.29 3.87
C PHE A 47 -17.02 8.67 4.24
N ALA A 48 -16.83 9.10 5.49
CA ALA A 48 -17.19 10.44 5.94
C ALA A 48 -16.44 11.52 5.15
N SER A 49 -15.14 11.33 4.86
CA SER A 49 -14.36 12.26 4.03
C SER A 49 -14.91 12.35 2.60
N VAL A 50 -15.36 11.24 2.01
CA VAL A 50 -15.97 11.24 0.67
C VAL A 50 -17.33 11.93 0.70
N LEU A 51 -18.18 11.63 1.67
CA LEU A 51 -19.47 12.29 1.82
C LEU A 51 -19.33 13.79 2.04
N ALA A 52 -18.40 14.21 2.90
CA ALA A 52 -18.12 15.63 3.13
C ALA A 52 -17.60 16.32 1.87
N ASN A 53 -16.76 15.64 1.07
CA ASN A 53 -16.26 16.17 -0.19
C ASN A 53 -17.40 16.34 -1.22
N LEU A 54 -18.30 15.36 -1.33
CA LEU A 54 -19.46 15.41 -2.23
C LEU A 54 -20.47 16.48 -1.81
N ASP A 55 -20.78 16.58 -0.52
CA ASP A 55 -21.72 17.56 0.03
C ASP A 55 -21.24 19.00 -0.21
N MET A 56 -19.95 19.26 0.04
CA MET A 56 -19.34 20.57 -0.25
C MET A 56 -19.27 20.89 -1.74
N GLU A 57 -19.20 19.89 -2.62
CA GLU A 57 -19.23 20.12 -4.08
C GLU A 57 -20.65 20.40 -4.59
N MET A 58 -21.68 19.86 -3.93
CA MET A 58 -23.08 20.09 -4.27
C MET A 58 -23.64 21.42 -3.76
N ASP A 59 -23.19 21.92 -2.61
CA ASP A 59 -23.70 23.17 -2.03
C ASP A 59 -23.12 24.43 -2.70
N GLU A 60 -23.99 25.34 -3.13
CA GLU A 60 -23.61 26.58 -3.83
C GLU A 60 -22.85 27.57 -2.93
N LYS A 61 -23.10 27.55 -1.62
CA LYS A 61 -22.41 28.43 -0.66
C LYS A 61 -20.96 28.03 -0.41
N THR A 62 -20.62 26.76 -0.61
CA THR A 62 -19.29 26.21 -0.36
C THR A 62 -18.41 26.20 -1.62
N LYS A 63 -18.96 26.61 -2.77
CA LYS A 63 -18.22 26.75 -4.04
C LYS A 63 -17.05 27.72 -3.97
N ASP A 64 -17.01 28.65 -3.02
CA ASP A 64 -15.86 29.56 -2.82
C ASP A 64 -14.72 28.90 -2.03
N PHE A 65 -14.99 27.84 -1.27
CA PHE A 65 -14.01 27.09 -0.47
C PHE A 65 -13.46 25.83 -1.19
N ARG A 66 -13.44 25.83 -2.53
CA ARG A 66 -13.00 24.67 -3.36
C ARG A 66 -11.64 24.08 -2.96
N ALA A 67 -10.68 24.92 -2.52
CA ALA A 67 -9.37 24.43 -2.11
C ALA A 67 -9.43 23.58 -0.82
N PHE A 68 -10.33 23.90 0.11
CA PHE A 68 -10.51 23.16 1.36
C PHE A 68 -11.17 21.79 1.14
N THR A 69 -12.09 21.70 0.19
CA THR A 69 -12.77 20.45 -0.17
C THR A 69 -11.79 19.41 -0.73
N GLU A 70 -10.81 19.84 -1.53
CA GLU A 70 -9.74 18.99 -2.06
C GLU A 70 -8.70 18.57 -0.98
N LEU A 71 -8.62 19.32 0.13
CA LEU A 71 -7.67 19.02 1.22
C LEU A 71 -8.12 17.85 2.12
N LEU A 72 -9.41 17.51 2.13
CA LEU A 72 -9.97 16.43 2.96
C LEU A 72 -9.30 15.05 2.72
N PRO A 73 -9.25 14.50 1.49
CA PRO A 73 -8.60 13.22 1.23
C PRO A 73 -7.09 13.27 1.53
N LEU A 74 -6.43 14.41 1.29
CA LEU A 74 -5.03 14.59 1.68
C LEU A 74 -4.86 14.51 3.20
N GLY A 75 -5.72 15.19 3.95
CA GLY A 75 -5.72 15.18 5.42
C GLY A 75 -5.85 13.77 5.99
N LEU A 76 -6.70 12.93 5.38
CA LEU A 76 -6.84 11.52 5.78
C LEU A 76 -5.56 10.71 5.53
N VAL A 77 -4.90 10.91 4.38
CA VAL A 77 -3.63 10.23 4.08
C VAL A 77 -2.52 10.70 5.02
N ILE A 78 -2.43 12.01 5.29
CA ILE A 78 -1.47 12.56 6.26
C ILE A 78 -1.73 11.98 7.65
N LEU A 79 -2.99 11.92 8.09
CA LEU A 79 -3.37 11.33 9.38
C LEU A 79 -2.91 9.87 9.49
N LEU A 80 -3.12 9.07 8.44
CA LEU A 80 -2.66 7.68 8.38
C LEU A 80 -1.13 7.57 8.50
N LEU A 81 -0.39 8.40 7.75
CA LEU A 81 1.07 8.42 7.80
C LEU A 81 1.57 8.84 9.20
N VAL A 82 0.96 9.87 9.79
CA VAL A 82 1.28 10.31 11.15
C VAL A 82 1.05 9.18 12.13
N ILE A 83 -0.10 8.48 12.06
CA ILE A 83 -0.39 7.34 12.94
C ILE A 83 0.66 6.24 12.78
N ILE A 84 1.08 5.91 11.55
CA ILE A 84 2.06 4.84 11.29
C ILE A 84 3.43 5.18 11.87
N PHE A 85 3.92 6.40 11.64
CA PHE A 85 5.25 6.84 12.06
C PHE A 85 5.28 7.43 13.48
N PHE A 86 4.15 7.48 14.18
CA PHE A 86 4.07 8.08 15.50
C PHE A 86 4.92 7.31 16.53
N PRO A 87 5.90 7.95 17.20
CA PRO A 87 6.83 7.25 18.08
C PRO A 87 6.25 6.92 19.47
N PHE A 88 5.17 7.61 19.88
CA PHE A 88 4.58 7.45 21.22
C PHE A 88 3.74 6.17 21.35
N ASN A 89 3.50 5.72 22.59
CA ASN A 89 2.73 4.54 22.96
C ASN A 89 1.20 4.67 22.71
N ILE A 90 0.79 5.38 21.67
CA ILE A 90 -0.61 5.62 21.28
C ILE A 90 -0.90 4.77 20.04
N LEU A 91 -2.05 4.10 19.97
CA LEU A 91 -2.50 3.25 18.84
C LEU A 91 -1.50 2.12 18.48
N TYR A 92 -1.40 1.10 19.35
CA TYR A 92 -0.71 -0.16 19.07
C TYR A 92 0.75 -0.02 18.56
N ARG A 93 1.59 0.69 19.33
CA ARG A 93 2.99 0.97 18.98
C ARG A 93 3.78 -0.26 18.51
N SER A 94 3.72 -1.37 19.27
CA SER A 94 4.49 -2.59 18.96
C SER A 94 4.27 -3.05 17.52
N SER A 95 3.02 -3.05 17.08
CA SER A 95 2.62 -3.53 15.75
C SER A 95 3.00 -2.57 14.63
N ARG A 96 3.02 -1.26 14.90
CA ARG A 96 3.51 -0.27 13.94
C ARG A 96 5.01 -0.41 13.71
N PHE A 97 5.79 -0.52 14.79
CA PHE A 97 7.22 -0.77 14.69
C PHE A 97 7.51 -2.08 13.99
N PHE A 98 6.75 -3.14 14.30
CA PHE A 98 6.85 -4.42 13.59
C PHE A 98 6.60 -4.26 12.08
N LEU A 99 5.53 -3.55 11.70
CA LEU A 99 5.23 -3.26 10.29
C LEU A 99 6.37 -2.49 9.62
N LEU A 100 6.87 -1.43 10.25
CA LEU A 100 7.98 -0.63 9.72
C LEU A 100 9.27 -1.44 9.56
N CYS A 101 9.59 -2.30 10.53
CA CYS A 101 10.73 -3.21 10.44
C CYS A 101 10.56 -4.22 9.29
N CYS A 102 9.37 -4.80 9.12
CA CYS A 102 9.08 -5.70 8.00
C CYS A 102 9.19 -4.97 6.65
N VAL A 103 8.65 -3.75 6.52
CA VAL A 103 8.81 -2.91 5.31
C VAL A 103 10.29 -2.66 5.03
N PHE A 104 11.07 -2.29 6.05
CA PHE A 104 12.51 -2.06 5.90
C PHE A 104 13.26 -3.31 5.43
N ARG A 105 12.95 -4.48 6.00
CA ARG A 105 13.54 -5.76 5.58
C ARG A 105 13.09 -6.16 4.17
N CYS A 106 11.88 -5.84 3.74
CA CYS A 106 11.43 -6.02 2.36
C CYS A 106 12.22 -5.13 1.38
N ILE A 107 12.45 -3.86 1.74
CA ILE A 107 13.27 -2.95 0.93
C ILE A 107 14.71 -3.46 0.84
N CYS A 108 15.25 -3.94 1.95
CA CYS A 108 16.60 -4.49 2.05
C CYS A 108 16.64 -6.02 1.80
N ALA A 109 15.65 -6.57 1.08
CA ALA A 109 15.46 -8.02 0.94
C ALA A 109 16.68 -8.85 0.51
N PRO A 110 17.66 -8.37 -0.28
CA PRO A 110 18.82 -9.20 -0.58
C PRO A 110 19.85 -9.26 0.56
N LEU A 111 19.77 -8.33 1.53
CA LEU A 111 20.78 -8.16 2.60
C LEU A 111 20.42 -8.88 3.91
N TYR A 112 19.16 -9.23 4.10
CA TYR A 112 18.66 -9.87 5.34
C TYR A 112 18.03 -11.23 5.03
N LYS A 113 18.08 -12.13 6.02
CA LYS A 113 17.36 -13.40 5.96
C LYS A 113 15.85 -13.12 5.88
N VAL A 114 15.20 -13.69 4.88
CA VAL A 114 13.76 -13.51 4.65
C VAL A 114 12.99 -14.32 5.68
N THR A 115 12.26 -13.64 6.56
CA THR A 115 11.37 -14.28 7.52
C THR A 115 9.95 -14.38 6.97
N LEU A 116 9.12 -15.24 7.57
CA LEU A 116 7.72 -15.39 7.16
C LEU A 116 6.91 -14.07 7.21
N PRO A 117 7.06 -13.19 8.24
CA PRO A 117 6.46 -11.86 8.22
C PRO A 117 6.81 -11.03 6.99
N ASP A 118 8.08 -11.04 6.57
CA ASP A 118 8.56 -10.25 5.45
C ASP A 118 8.00 -10.78 4.13
N PHE A 119 7.89 -12.11 4.01
CA PHE A 119 7.22 -12.77 2.89
C PHE A 119 5.73 -12.41 2.86
N PHE A 120 5.03 -12.54 3.99
CA PHE A 120 3.60 -12.28 4.10
C PHE A 120 3.27 -10.83 3.77
N LEU A 121 4.03 -9.88 4.32
CA LEU A 121 3.86 -8.46 4.05
C LEU A 121 4.11 -8.12 2.57
N ALA A 122 5.20 -8.60 2.00
CA ALA A 122 5.51 -8.36 0.59
C ALA A 122 4.41 -8.92 -0.33
N ASP A 123 3.85 -10.10 0.00
CA ASP A 123 2.77 -10.69 -0.77
C ASP A 123 1.48 -9.86 -0.70
N GLN A 124 1.15 -9.34 0.50
CA GLN A 124 0.03 -8.39 0.66
C GLN A 124 0.25 -7.11 -0.17
N LEU A 125 1.48 -6.58 -0.23
CA LEU A 125 1.78 -5.38 -1.01
C LEU A 125 1.60 -5.60 -2.52
N THR A 126 1.83 -6.81 -3.04
CA THR A 126 1.54 -7.11 -4.46
C THR A 126 0.06 -6.96 -4.80
N SER A 127 -0.84 -7.20 -3.85
CA SER A 127 -2.28 -7.02 -4.03
C SER A 127 -2.73 -5.56 -3.86
N GLN A 128 -1.82 -4.65 -3.46
CA GLN A 128 -2.11 -3.24 -3.16
C GLN A 128 -1.46 -2.25 -4.13
N ILE A 129 -1.06 -2.72 -5.32
CA ILE A 129 -0.38 -1.87 -6.32
C ILE A 129 -1.24 -0.68 -6.74
N GLN A 130 -2.56 -0.87 -6.87
CA GLN A 130 -3.45 0.24 -7.22
C GLN A 130 -3.44 1.32 -6.13
N ALA A 131 -3.40 0.93 -4.85
CA ALA A 131 -3.30 1.88 -3.74
C ALA A 131 -1.97 2.63 -3.77
N LEU A 132 -0.86 1.95 -4.09
CA LEU A 132 0.45 2.60 -4.24
C LEU A 132 0.47 3.62 -5.37
N ARG A 133 -0.13 3.30 -6.53
CA ARG A 133 -0.29 4.25 -7.65
C ARG A 133 -1.18 5.44 -7.30
N SER A 134 -2.25 5.23 -6.54
CA SER A 134 -3.10 6.32 -6.07
C SER A 134 -2.34 7.24 -5.10
N LEU A 135 -1.49 6.67 -4.24
CA LEU A 135 -0.65 7.45 -3.33
C LEU A 135 0.39 8.29 -4.10
N GLU A 136 1.02 7.72 -5.13
CA GLU A 136 1.91 8.45 -6.03
C GLU A 136 1.18 9.61 -6.74
N PHE A 137 -0.04 9.36 -7.25
CA PHE A 137 -0.88 10.39 -7.84
C PHE A 137 -1.18 11.51 -6.85
N TYR A 138 -1.54 11.19 -5.60
CA TYR A 138 -1.76 12.20 -4.57
C TYR A 138 -0.50 13.01 -4.27
N LEU A 139 0.67 12.38 -4.15
CA LEU A 139 1.92 13.11 -3.95
C LEU A 139 2.18 14.11 -5.08
N CYS A 140 1.94 13.72 -6.33
CA CYS A 140 2.09 14.63 -7.46
C CYS A 140 1.02 15.75 -7.46
N TYR A 141 -0.25 15.39 -7.30
CA TYR A 141 -1.37 16.32 -7.38
C TYR A 141 -1.33 17.41 -6.30
N TYR A 142 -1.02 17.02 -5.06
CA TYR A 142 -0.90 17.98 -3.95
C TYR A 142 0.47 18.65 -3.89
N GLY A 143 1.55 17.92 -4.19
CA GLY A 143 2.91 18.44 -4.14
C GLY A 143 3.18 19.53 -5.18
N TRP A 144 2.63 19.40 -6.38
CA TRP A 144 2.82 20.38 -7.46
C TRP A 144 1.83 21.56 -7.41
N GLY A 145 0.85 21.52 -6.49
CA GLY A 145 -0.17 22.56 -6.38
C GLY A 145 -1.29 22.49 -7.41
N ASP A 146 -1.36 21.39 -8.17
CA ASP A 146 -2.37 21.10 -9.20
C ASP A 146 -3.81 21.16 -8.64
N PHE A 147 -3.97 20.87 -7.34
CA PHE A 147 -5.23 21.01 -6.59
C PHE A 147 -5.80 22.44 -6.60
N LYS A 148 -4.95 23.47 -6.69
CA LYS A 148 -5.41 24.89 -6.68
C LYS A 148 -6.11 25.27 -7.98
N GLN A 149 -5.73 24.65 -9.09
CA GLN A 149 -6.26 24.95 -10.41
C GLN A 149 -7.17 23.84 -10.96
N ARG A 150 -7.40 22.76 -10.20
CA ARG A 150 -8.08 21.53 -10.64
C ARG A 150 -7.56 21.01 -11.98
N ARG A 151 -6.25 21.15 -12.22
CA ARG A 151 -5.58 20.63 -13.41
C ARG A 151 -4.85 19.34 -13.02
N ASN A 152 -4.76 18.40 -13.95
CA ASN A 152 -3.99 17.17 -13.76
C ASN A 152 -2.79 17.20 -14.69
N MET A 153 -1.76 17.97 -14.32
CA MET A 153 -0.52 18.07 -15.07
C MET A 153 0.45 16.92 -14.76
N CYS A 154 0.15 16.12 -13.73
CA CYS A 154 0.93 14.92 -13.37
C CYS A 154 1.20 13.99 -14.56
N LYS A 155 0.20 13.73 -15.42
CA LYS A 155 0.38 12.87 -16.59
C LYS A 155 1.35 13.44 -17.64
N SER A 156 1.51 14.76 -17.71
CA SER A 156 2.44 15.42 -18.62
C SER A 156 3.88 15.45 -18.07
N ASN A 157 4.07 15.24 -16.77
CA ASN A 157 5.38 15.27 -16.16
C ASN A 157 6.13 13.97 -16.44
N TYR A 158 7.30 14.08 -17.08
CA TYR A 158 8.19 12.96 -17.35
C TYR A 158 8.57 12.19 -16.07
N VAL A 159 8.83 12.92 -14.98
CA VAL A 159 9.22 12.34 -13.69
C VAL A 159 8.09 11.46 -13.14
N TYR A 160 6.86 11.96 -13.09
CA TYR A 160 5.69 11.18 -12.66
C TYR A 160 5.49 9.95 -13.55
N ASN A 161 5.71 10.08 -14.85
CA ASN A 161 5.57 8.96 -15.76
C ASN A 161 6.59 7.85 -15.48
N MET A 162 7.84 8.21 -15.18
CA MET A 162 8.88 7.25 -14.78
C MET A 162 8.51 6.55 -13.47
N PHE A 163 8.11 7.31 -12.44
CA PHE A 163 7.71 6.75 -11.15
C PHE A 163 6.48 5.84 -11.27
N TYR A 164 5.54 6.12 -12.16
CA TYR A 164 4.33 5.32 -12.36
C TYR A 164 4.63 3.88 -12.80
N PHE A 165 5.69 3.68 -13.59
CA PHE A 165 6.21 2.35 -13.94
C PHE A 165 6.96 1.70 -12.78
N ILE A 166 7.78 2.48 -12.06
CA ILE A 166 8.57 2.01 -10.92
C ILE A 166 7.66 1.51 -9.79
N VAL A 167 6.71 2.33 -9.34
CA VAL A 167 5.77 2.01 -8.25
C VAL A 167 4.97 0.74 -8.56
N ALA A 168 4.63 0.52 -9.82
CA ALA A 168 3.94 -0.68 -10.27
C ALA A 168 4.75 -1.98 -10.15
N THR A 169 6.07 -1.87 -10.22
CA THR A 169 6.99 -3.02 -10.24
C THR A 169 7.62 -3.29 -8.87
N ILE A 170 7.75 -2.28 -8.01
CA ILE A 170 8.37 -2.38 -6.67
C ILE A 170 7.89 -3.60 -5.86
N PRO A 171 6.57 -3.85 -5.65
CA PRO A 171 6.14 -4.96 -4.81
C PRO A 171 6.56 -6.33 -5.34
N TYR A 172 6.47 -6.52 -6.66
CA TYR A 172 6.90 -7.76 -7.30
C TYR A 172 8.42 -7.90 -7.32
N TRP A 173 9.13 -6.78 -7.42
CA TRP A 173 10.58 -6.75 -7.33
C TRP A 173 11.06 -7.22 -5.95
N TRP A 174 10.44 -6.74 -4.87
CA TRP A 174 10.73 -7.24 -3.53
C TRP A 174 10.47 -8.74 -3.39
N ARG A 175 9.34 -9.25 -3.93
CA ARG A 175 9.06 -10.69 -3.93
C ARG A 175 10.09 -11.49 -4.74
N LEU A 176 10.49 -11.00 -5.90
CA LEU A 176 11.53 -11.62 -6.72
C LEU A 176 12.86 -11.71 -5.95
N LEU A 177 13.31 -10.61 -5.35
CA LEU A 177 14.54 -10.57 -4.56
C LEU A 177 14.49 -11.51 -3.35
N GLN A 178 13.35 -11.57 -2.65
CA GLN A 178 13.15 -12.51 -1.54
C GLN A 178 13.24 -13.97 -2.01
N CYS A 179 12.60 -14.32 -3.13
CA CYS A 179 12.65 -15.67 -3.69
C CYS A 179 14.06 -16.04 -4.15
N LEU A 180 14.79 -15.12 -4.79
CA LEU A 180 16.18 -15.35 -5.19
C LEU A 180 17.09 -15.56 -3.98
N ARG A 181 16.92 -14.76 -2.90
CA ARG A 181 17.68 -14.95 -1.66
C ARG A 181 17.43 -16.33 -1.06
N ARG A 182 16.16 -16.75 -0.96
CA ARG A 182 15.78 -18.07 -0.44
C ARG A 182 16.25 -19.22 -1.34
N LEU A 183 16.26 -19.03 -2.66
CA LEU A 183 16.82 -20.03 -3.58
C LEU A 183 18.31 -20.25 -3.32
N VAL A 184 19.07 -19.20 -3.04
CA VAL A 184 20.51 -19.29 -2.73
C VAL A 184 20.74 -19.91 -1.34
N GLU A 185 19.98 -19.49 -0.33
CA GLU A 185 20.16 -19.96 1.06
C GLU A 185 19.61 -21.38 1.30
N GLU A 186 18.38 -21.65 0.88
CA GLU A 186 17.66 -22.90 1.15
C GLU A 186 17.90 -23.96 0.07
N ARG A 187 18.44 -23.57 -1.10
CA ARG A 187 18.64 -24.43 -2.29
C ARG A 187 17.38 -25.17 -2.74
N ASP A 188 16.21 -24.63 -2.40
CA ASP A 188 14.91 -25.20 -2.76
C ASP A 188 14.47 -24.72 -4.15
N PRO A 189 14.34 -25.62 -5.15
CA PRO A 189 13.94 -25.26 -6.50
C PRO A 189 12.55 -24.64 -6.58
N MET A 190 11.66 -24.89 -5.60
CA MET A 190 10.34 -24.25 -5.53
C MET A 190 10.44 -22.72 -5.43
N GLN A 191 11.47 -22.20 -4.73
CA GLN A 191 11.71 -20.76 -4.65
C GLN A 191 12.13 -20.19 -6.01
N GLY A 192 12.81 -20.97 -6.84
CA GLY A 192 13.15 -20.61 -8.22
C GLY A 192 11.92 -20.46 -9.11
N TYR A 193 10.99 -21.42 -9.07
CA TYR A 193 9.71 -21.32 -9.79
C TYR A 193 8.88 -20.12 -9.34
N ASN A 194 8.84 -19.85 -8.03
CA ASN A 194 8.18 -18.65 -7.50
C ASN A 194 8.87 -17.37 -8.00
N GLY A 195 10.21 -17.34 -8.02
CA GLY A 195 10.97 -16.23 -8.60
C GLY A 195 10.60 -15.98 -10.05
N LEU A 196 10.56 -17.03 -10.89
CA LEU A 196 10.17 -16.91 -12.30
C LEU A 196 8.74 -16.40 -12.45
N LYS A 197 7.80 -16.87 -11.63
CA LYS A 197 6.42 -16.34 -11.60
C LYS A 197 6.39 -14.83 -11.35
N TYR A 198 7.13 -14.33 -10.35
CA TYR A 198 7.16 -12.90 -10.04
C TYR A 198 7.88 -12.09 -11.15
N PHE A 199 8.92 -12.64 -11.76
CA PHE A 199 9.58 -12.03 -12.92
C PHE A 199 8.62 -11.88 -14.11
N SER A 200 7.91 -12.96 -14.48
CA SER A 200 6.89 -12.90 -15.54
C SER A 200 5.78 -11.90 -15.22
N THR A 201 5.42 -11.77 -13.93
CA THR A 201 4.43 -10.78 -13.49
C THR A 201 4.93 -9.34 -13.66
N ILE A 202 6.21 -9.06 -13.38
CA ILE A 202 6.83 -7.75 -13.63
C ILE A 202 6.72 -7.39 -15.11
N VAL A 203 7.10 -8.32 -15.99
CA VAL A 203 7.02 -8.11 -17.44
C VAL A 203 5.58 -7.84 -17.87
N ALA A 204 4.62 -8.65 -17.42
CA ALA A 204 3.21 -8.47 -17.74
C ALA A 204 2.66 -7.12 -17.25
N VAL A 205 3.06 -6.67 -16.06
CA VAL A 205 2.64 -5.38 -15.48
C VAL A 205 3.23 -4.22 -16.26
N LEU A 206 4.50 -4.29 -16.64
CA LEU A 206 5.14 -3.28 -17.49
C LEU A 206 4.44 -3.18 -18.84
N MET A 207 4.20 -4.31 -19.51
CA MET A 207 3.47 -4.36 -20.78
C MET A 207 2.06 -3.79 -20.67
N ARG A 208 1.29 -4.21 -19.65
CA ARG A 208 -0.06 -3.68 -19.39
C ARG A 208 -0.03 -2.17 -19.16
N THR A 209 0.97 -1.68 -18.43
CA THR A 209 1.11 -0.26 -18.10
C THR A 209 1.43 0.55 -19.35
N ALA A 210 2.37 0.08 -20.18
CA ALA A 210 2.69 0.69 -21.47
C ALA A 210 1.47 0.70 -22.42
N TYR A 211 0.79 -0.43 -22.54
CA TYR A 211 -0.40 -0.56 -23.40
C TYR A 211 -1.54 0.36 -22.94
N SER A 212 -1.82 0.42 -21.64
CA SER A 212 -2.88 1.30 -21.10
C SER A 212 -2.63 2.78 -21.39
N ARG A 213 -1.36 3.20 -21.47
CA ARG A 213 -0.97 4.56 -21.83
C ARG A 213 -1.14 4.83 -23.32
N GLN A 214 -0.70 3.91 -24.18
CA GLN A 214 -0.86 4.05 -25.62
C GLN A 214 -2.35 4.11 -26.00
N ARG A 215 -3.18 3.25 -25.40
CA ARG A 215 -4.64 3.28 -25.58
C ARG A 215 -5.24 4.61 -25.08
N GLY A 216 -4.76 5.14 -23.95
CA GLY A 216 -5.17 6.45 -23.45
C GLY A 216 -4.88 7.61 -24.41
N GLN A 217 -3.79 7.54 -25.19
CA GLN A 217 -3.50 8.53 -26.24
C GLN A 217 -4.42 8.37 -27.47
N VAL A 218 -4.78 7.13 -27.84
CA VAL A 218 -5.67 6.86 -28.98
C VAL A 218 -7.08 7.41 -28.76
N TRP A 219 -7.60 7.39 -27.53
CA TRP A 219 -8.91 8.00 -27.19
C TRP A 219 -8.91 9.53 -27.06
N LEU A 220 -7.74 10.17 -26.99
CA LEU A 220 -7.59 11.64 -26.93
C LEU A 220 -7.45 12.29 -28.31
N ILE A 221 -7.36 11.50 -29.38
CA ILE A 221 -7.19 11.95 -30.78
C ILE A 221 -8.47 11.66 -31.62
N GLY A 222 -9.55 11.18 -30.99
CA GLY A 222 -10.84 10.90 -31.63
C GLY A 222 -11.88 11.98 -31.39
#